data_AF-Q9RP00-F1
#
_entry.id   AF-Q9RP00-F1
#
_cell.length_a   1.000
_cell.length_b   1.000
_cell.length_c   1.000
_cell.angle_alpha   90.00
_cell.angle_beta   90.00
_cell.angle_gamma   90.00
#
_symmetry.space_group_name_H-M   'P 1'
#
loop_
_entity.id
_entity.type
_entity.pdbx_description
1 polymer ?
#
loop_
_entity_poly.entity_id
_entity_poly.type
_entity_poly.pdbx_seq_one_letter_code
_entity_poly.pdbx_strand_id
1 'polypeptide(L)'
;YSGFHDQIPTDLYRGKVVADAQGKYAVRTTMPAPYQIPNKGPTGVLLEMMGSHTWRPAHVHFKVRKDGFVPLTTQYYFEGGDWVDSDCCKGVAPDLVMPAKTEGGAQVMAIDFVIERPREHA
;
A
#
# COMPACT_ATOMS: atom_id res chain seq x y z
N TYR A 1 -1.69 -3.41 11.75
CA TYR A 1 -0.82 -2.20 11.70
C TYR A 1 -0.30 -1.87 13.09
N SER A 2 1.00 -1.64 13.24
CA SER A 2 1.62 -1.17 14.49
C SER A 2 0.99 0.14 14.98
N GLY A 3 0.88 0.31 16.29
CA GLY A 3 0.19 1.45 16.92
C GLY A 3 -1.33 1.39 16.91
N PHE A 4 -1.95 0.40 16.25
CA PHE A 4 -3.41 0.21 16.23
C PHE A 4 -3.85 -1.16 16.76
N HIS A 5 -2.98 -2.17 16.70
CA HIS A 5 -3.30 -3.54 17.05
C HIS A 5 -2.36 -4.03 18.14
N ASP A 6 -2.89 -4.81 19.09
CA ASP A 6 -2.19 -5.70 20.01
C ASP A 6 -0.95 -5.12 20.70
N GLN A 7 -0.96 -3.80 20.95
CA GLN A 7 0.18 -3.07 21.52
C GLN A 7 1.50 -3.28 20.75
N ILE A 8 1.42 -3.57 19.45
CA ILE A 8 2.60 -3.71 18.58
C ILE A 8 3.35 -2.36 18.58
N PRO A 9 4.66 -2.35 18.91
CA PRO A 9 5.48 -1.14 18.92
C PRO A 9 5.32 -0.31 17.64
N THR A 10 5.15 1.00 17.80
CA THR A 10 4.79 1.91 16.70
C THR A 10 5.86 2.01 15.62
N ASP A 11 7.10 1.67 15.92
CA ASP A 11 8.24 1.68 15.02
C ASP A 11 8.36 0.40 14.17
N LEU A 12 7.68 -0.69 14.53
CA LEU A 12 7.66 -1.91 13.71
C LEU A 12 6.80 -1.73 12.45
N TYR A 13 7.26 -2.31 11.34
CA TYR A 13 6.58 -2.30 10.02
C TYR A 13 6.32 -0.89 9.47
N ARG A 14 7.09 0.10 9.92
CA ARG A 14 7.06 1.49 9.46
C ARG A 14 8.48 1.99 9.28
N GLY A 15 8.65 2.95 8.39
CA GLY A 15 9.97 3.53 8.16
C GLY A 15 9.90 4.75 7.26
N LYS A 16 10.98 5.53 7.29
CA LYS A 16 11.26 6.60 6.33
C LYS A 16 12.61 6.29 5.71
N VAL A 17 12.66 6.28 4.38
CA VAL A 17 13.91 6.12 3.64
C VAL A 17 14.14 7.37 2.82
N VAL A 18 15.37 7.88 2.92
CA VAL A 18 15.83 9.01 2.11
C VAL A 18 16.49 8.41 0.88
N ALA A 19 16.04 8.82 -0.29
CA ALA A 19 16.67 8.41 -1.55
C ALA A 19 18.09 9.00 -1.65
N ASP A 20 18.99 8.29 -2.33
CA ASP A 20 20.35 8.73 -2.54
C ASP A 20 20.46 9.89 -3.55
N ALA A 21 21.69 10.29 -3.88
CA ALA A 21 21.96 11.37 -4.82
C ALA A 21 21.46 11.09 -6.24
N GLN A 22 21.23 9.82 -6.60
CA GLN A 22 20.67 9.37 -7.88
C GLN A 22 19.14 9.18 -7.79
N GLY A 23 18.52 9.49 -6.65
CA GLY A 23 17.09 9.31 -6.42
C GLY A 23 16.68 7.84 -6.18
N LYS A 24 17.64 6.94 -5.93
CA LYS A 24 17.36 5.52 -5.68
C LYS A 24 17.14 5.26 -4.20
N TYR A 25 16.34 4.24 -3.91
CA TYR A 25 16.01 3.81 -2.56
C TYR A 25 15.85 2.29 -2.53
N ALA A 26 16.07 1.68 -1.37
CA ALA A 26 15.84 0.26 -1.14
C ALA A 26 15.35 0.03 0.29
N VAL A 27 14.37 -0.88 0.44
CA VAL A 27 13.83 -1.30 1.74
C VAL A 27 13.67 -2.81 1.72
N ARG A 28 14.19 -3.48 2.74
CA ARG A 28 13.90 -4.89 3.01
C ARG A 28 12.89 -4.98 4.16
N THR A 29 11.77 -5.63 3.93
CA THR A 29 10.69 -5.78 4.90
C THR A 29 10.06 -7.18 4.81
N THR A 30 9.14 -7.48 5.72
CA THR A 30 8.30 -8.69 5.63
C THR A 30 7.14 -8.49 4.66
N MET A 31 6.63 -9.59 4.11
CA MET A 31 5.47 -9.59 3.23
C MET A 31 4.19 -9.23 4.01
N PRO A 32 3.36 -8.27 3.54
CA PRO A 32 2.05 -8.05 4.11
C PRO A 32 1.07 -9.18 3.76
N ALA A 33 0.04 -9.36 4.58
CA ALA A 33 -1.07 -10.28 4.30
C ALA A 33 -2.32 -9.49 3.86
N PRO A 34 -3.25 -10.13 3.12
CA PRO A 34 -4.60 -9.60 2.97
C PRO A 34 -5.26 -9.44 4.34
N TYR A 35 -6.18 -8.49 4.45
CA TYR A 35 -6.83 -8.22 5.73
C TYR A 35 -8.29 -7.79 5.55
N GLN A 36 -9.09 -8.00 6.60
CA GLN A 36 -10.44 -7.47 6.65
C GLN A 36 -10.46 -6.09 7.30
N ILE A 37 -11.20 -5.15 6.71
CA ILE A 37 -11.64 -3.97 7.48
C ILE A 37 -12.53 -4.43 8.65
N PRO A 38 -12.69 -3.64 9.72
CA PRO A 38 -13.53 -4.02 10.86
C PRO A 38 -14.92 -4.48 10.41
N ASN A 39 -15.23 -5.76 10.61
CA ASN A 39 -16.38 -6.43 10.02
C ASN A 39 -17.56 -6.63 10.98
N LYS A 40 -17.35 -6.45 12.28
CA LYS A 40 -18.41 -6.54 13.31
C LYS A 40 -19.12 -5.21 13.57
N GLY A 41 -18.73 -4.15 12.87
CA GLY A 41 -19.30 -2.81 13.01
C GLY A 41 -20.29 -2.45 11.91
N PRO A 42 -20.87 -1.23 11.93
CA PRO A 42 -21.84 -0.77 10.95
C PRO A 42 -21.36 -0.90 9.49
N THR A 43 -20.07 -0.65 9.25
CA THR A 43 -19.46 -0.80 7.92
C THR A 43 -19.51 -2.25 7.42
N GLY A 44 -19.23 -3.23 8.29
CA GLY A 44 -19.28 -4.64 7.93
C GLY A 44 -20.70 -5.09 7.59
N VAL A 45 -21.67 -4.72 8.43
CA VAL A 45 -23.11 -5.01 8.19
C VAL A 45 -23.57 -4.41 6.87
N LEU A 46 -23.23 -3.15 6.59
CA LEU A 46 -23.60 -2.50 5.34
C LEU A 46 -23.02 -3.22 4.12
N LEU A 47 -21.73 -3.59 4.17
CA LEU A 47 -21.10 -4.31 3.06
C LEU A 47 -21.74 -5.68 2.81
N GLU A 48 -22.07 -6.42 3.86
CA GLU A 48 -22.78 -7.69 3.76
C GLU A 48 -24.18 -7.50 3.12
N MET A 49 -24.94 -6.49 3.56
CA MET A 49 -26.26 -6.17 2.99
C MET A 49 -26.19 -5.79 1.50
N MET A 50 -25.05 -5.24 1.05
CA MET A 50 -24.80 -4.91 -0.34
C MET A 50 -24.25 -6.10 -1.16
N GLY A 51 -24.14 -7.29 -0.58
CA GLY A 51 -23.55 -8.47 -1.23
C GLY A 51 -22.04 -8.35 -1.46
N SER A 52 -21.37 -7.50 -0.69
CA SER A 52 -19.91 -7.32 -0.72
C SER A 52 -19.22 -8.16 0.37
N HIS A 53 -17.91 -7.96 0.53
CA HIS A 53 -17.10 -8.54 1.58
C HIS A 53 -16.25 -7.46 2.26
N THR A 54 -15.56 -7.80 3.35
CA THR A 54 -14.70 -6.85 4.10
C THR A 54 -13.21 -6.99 3.78
N TRP A 55 -12.84 -7.91 2.89
CA TRP A 55 -11.45 -8.15 2.53
C TRP A 55 -10.84 -7.10 1.61
N ARG A 56 -9.59 -6.77 1.92
CA ARG A 56 -8.66 -6.04 1.07
C ARG A 56 -7.46 -6.93 0.72
N PRO A 57 -6.91 -6.83 -0.50
CA PRO A 57 -5.70 -7.55 -0.88
C PRO A 57 -4.49 -7.09 -0.05
N ALA A 58 -3.45 -7.92 0.00
CA ALA A 58 -2.16 -7.53 0.56
C ALA A 58 -1.62 -6.29 -0.17
N HIS A 59 -1.11 -5.30 0.58
CA HIS A 59 -0.54 -4.09 -0.02
C HIS A 59 0.48 -3.41 0.87
N VAL A 60 1.33 -2.60 0.25
CA VAL A 60 2.29 -1.71 0.93
C VAL A 60 1.88 -0.27 0.70
N HIS A 61 1.87 0.54 1.77
CA HIS A 61 1.59 1.97 1.68
C HIS A 61 2.85 2.78 1.45
N PHE A 62 2.75 3.77 0.56
CA PHE A 62 3.82 4.70 0.28
C PHE A 62 3.34 6.14 0.42
N LYS A 63 4.19 6.97 1.02
CA LYS A 63 4.05 8.42 1.04
C LYS A 63 5.36 9.05 0.61
N VAL A 64 5.39 9.56 -0.61
CA VAL A 64 6.59 10.12 -1.24
C VAL A 64 6.52 11.63 -1.17
N ARG A 65 7.60 12.25 -0.70
CA ARG A 65 7.69 13.69 -0.45
C ARG A 65 9.06 14.21 -0.84
N LYS A 66 9.07 15.40 -1.43
CA LYS A 66 10.25 16.22 -1.67
C LYS A 66 9.83 17.68 -1.59
N ASP A 67 10.66 18.52 -0.98
CA ASP A 67 10.37 19.95 -0.90
C ASP A 67 10.23 20.54 -2.31
N GLY A 68 9.20 21.37 -2.50
CA GLY A 68 8.85 21.92 -3.81
C GLY A 68 8.05 20.98 -4.73
N PHE A 69 7.60 19.81 -4.25
CA PHE A 69 6.76 18.87 -4.99
C PHE A 69 5.46 18.57 -4.23
N VAL A 70 4.42 18.17 -4.97
CA VAL A 70 3.15 17.68 -4.41
C VAL A 70 3.38 16.28 -3.81
N PRO A 71 3.03 16.04 -2.52
CA PRO A 71 3.16 14.72 -1.92
C PRO A 71 2.30 13.68 -2.65
N LEU A 72 2.92 12.55 -3.01
CA LEU A 72 2.19 11.38 -3.52
C LEU A 72 1.87 10.45 -2.35
N THR A 73 0.58 10.10 -2.21
CA THR A 73 0.13 9.01 -1.35
C THR A 73 -0.43 7.92 -2.23
N THR A 74 0.14 6.73 -2.16
CA THR A 74 -0.26 5.59 -3.00
C THR A 74 -0.08 4.28 -2.24
N GLN A 75 -0.56 3.20 -2.83
CA GLN A 75 -0.33 1.84 -2.37
C GLN A 75 -0.15 0.92 -3.57
N TYR A 76 0.63 -0.14 -3.39
CA TYR A 76 0.83 -1.16 -4.41
C TYR A 76 0.42 -2.53 -3.88
N TYR A 77 -0.13 -3.32 -4.79
CA TYR A 77 -0.63 -4.68 -4.60
C TYR A 77 0.27 -5.69 -5.30
N PHE A 78 -0.08 -6.97 -5.21
CA PHE A 78 0.71 -8.06 -5.75
C PHE A 78 -0.13 -8.88 -6.73
N GLU A 79 0.39 -9.06 -7.94
CA GLU A 79 -0.25 -9.88 -8.98
C GLU A 79 -0.59 -11.28 -8.47
N GLY A 80 -1.80 -11.74 -8.78
CA GLY A 80 -2.31 -13.05 -8.36
C GLY A 80 -2.62 -13.17 -6.86
N GLY A 81 -2.50 -12.08 -6.09
CA GLY A 81 -2.84 -12.07 -4.66
C GLY A 81 -4.34 -12.15 -4.41
N ASP A 82 -4.73 -12.75 -3.29
CA ASP A 82 -6.13 -12.82 -2.88
C ASP A 82 -6.76 -11.43 -2.83
N TRP A 83 -8.01 -11.34 -3.29
CA TRP A 83 -8.86 -10.13 -3.26
C TRP A 83 -8.40 -8.97 -4.17
N VAL A 84 -7.39 -9.15 -5.03
CA VAL A 84 -6.99 -8.10 -5.98
C VAL A 84 -8.13 -7.75 -6.93
N ASP A 85 -8.86 -8.75 -7.43
CA ASP A 85 -9.97 -8.54 -8.37
C ASP A 85 -11.27 -8.06 -7.70
N SER A 86 -11.31 -8.04 -6.36
CA SER A 86 -12.55 -7.82 -5.63
C SER A 86 -12.46 -6.87 -4.44
N ASP A 87 -11.35 -6.16 -4.23
CA ASP A 87 -11.11 -5.24 -3.10
C ASP A 87 -12.37 -4.49 -2.65
N CYS A 88 -12.74 -4.64 -1.38
CA CYS A 88 -13.96 -4.06 -0.83
C CYS A 88 -13.96 -2.52 -0.89
N CYS A 89 -12.77 -1.92 -0.94
CA CYS A 89 -12.60 -0.47 -1.05
C CYS A 89 -12.56 0.05 -2.49
N LYS A 90 -12.57 -0.82 -3.50
CA LYS A 90 -12.39 -0.46 -4.92
C LYS A 90 -11.15 0.41 -5.16
N GLY A 91 -10.10 0.18 -4.39
CA GLY A 91 -8.85 0.95 -4.46
C GLY A 91 -7.78 0.33 -5.36
N VAL A 92 -8.04 -0.86 -5.93
CA VAL A 92 -7.12 -1.51 -6.87
C VAL A 92 -7.28 -0.88 -8.24
N ALA A 93 -6.15 -0.46 -8.83
CA ALA A 93 -6.03 -0.06 -10.22
C ALA A 93 -4.93 -0.90 -10.88
N PRO A 94 -5.04 -1.24 -12.18
CA PRO A 94 -4.07 -2.10 -12.86
C PRO A 94 -2.61 -1.64 -12.69
N ASP A 95 -2.35 -0.33 -12.81
CA ASP A 95 -1.01 0.26 -12.68
C ASP A 95 -0.41 0.15 -11.27
N LEU A 96 -1.22 -0.23 -10.27
CA LEU A 96 -0.81 -0.41 -8.88
C LEU A 96 -0.60 -1.89 -8.52
N VAL A 97 -0.81 -2.83 -9.44
CA VAL A 97 -0.57 -4.26 -9.22
C VAL A 97 0.83 -4.61 -9.71
N MET A 98 1.72 -4.95 -8.78
CA MET A 98 3.10 -5.29 -9.13
C MET A 98 3.20 -6.72 -9.68
N PRO A 99 3.91 -6.92 -10.80
CA PRO A 99 4.11 -8.25 -11.37
C PRO A 99 4.83 -9.16 -10.38
N ALA A 100 4.51 -10.45 -10.42
CA ALA A 100 5.17 -11.44 -9.59
C ALA A 100 6.67 -11.54 -9.94
N LYS A 101 7.52 -11.03 -9.06
CA LYS A 101 8.98 -11.06 -9.20
C LYS A 101 9.64 -11.54 -7.92
N THR A 102 10.54 -12.51 -8.04
CA THR A 102 11.32 -13.05 -6.92
C THR A 102 12.80 -13.03 -7.25
N GLU A 103 13.62 -12.51 -6.34
CA GLU A 103 15.09 -12.52 -6.45
C GLU A 103 15.68 -12.96 -5.11
N GLY A 104 16.63 -13.89 -5.13
CA GLY A 104 17.27 -14.39 -3.90
C GLY A 104 16.29 -14.98 -2.87
N GLY A 105 15.17 -15.52 -3.32
CA GLY A 105 14.11 -16.06 -2.45
C GLY A 105 13.21 -15.02 -1.79
N ALA A 106 13.32 -13.74 -2.17
CA ALA A 106 12.45 -12.67 -1.69
C ALA A 106 11.61 -12.08 -2.82
N GLN A 107 10.36 -11.72 -2.54
CA GLN A 107 9.52 -10.98 -3.47
C GLN A 107 10.04 -9.55 -3.63
N VAL A 108 10.07 -9.05 -4.87
CA VAL A 108 10.65 -7.75 -5.22
C VAL A 108 9.59 -6.83 -5.83
N MET A 109 9.44 -5.65 -5.25
CA MET A 109 8.67 -4.55 -5.83
C MET A 109 9.65 -3.49 -6.35
N ALA A 110 9.83 -3.43 -7.67
CA ALA A 110 10.60 -2.37 -8.32
C ALA A 110 9.65 -1.26 -8.75
N ILE A 111 9.65 -0.14 -8.03
CA ILE A 111 8.74 0.98 -8.26
C ILE A 111 9.57 2.23 -8.51
N ASP A 112 9.26 2.97 -9.57
CA ASP A 112 9.76 4.31 -9.79
C ASP A 112 8.63 5.32 -9.51
N PHE A 113 8.78 6.11 -8.46
CA PHE A 113 7.77 7.12 -8.12
C PHE A 113 7.97 8.40 -8.93
N VAL A 114 6.90 8.86 -9.57
CA VAL A 114 6.82 10.16 -10.20
C VAL A 114 5.98 11.09 -9.33
N ILE A 115 6.54 12.22 -8.91
CA ILE A 115 5.84 13.24 -8.12
C ILE A 115 5.80 14.56 -8.88
N GLU A 116 4.64 15.22 -8.87
CA GLU A 116 4.41 16.45 -9.61
C GLU A 116 4.99 17.66 -8.87
N ARG A 117 5.39 18.69 -9.62
CA ARG A 117 5.56 20.03 -9.05
C ARG A 117 4.19 20.67 -8.84
N PRO A 118 4.02 21.56 -7.85
CA PRO A 118 2.84 22.39 -7.76
C PRO A 118 2.62 23.12 -9.08
N ARG A 119 1.37 23.19 -9.56
CA ARG A 119 1.05 24.02 -10.72
C ARG A 119 1.21 25.49 -10.33
N GLU A 120 1.96 26.26 -11.10
CA GLU A 120 1.99 27.71 -10.94
C GLU A 120 0.65 28.28 -11.45
N HIS A 121 -0.08 28.96 -10.56
CA HIS A 121 -1.33 29.70 -10.82
C HIS A 121 -2.49 28.92 -11.47
N ALA A 122 -3.51 28.61 -10.65
CA ALA A 122 -4.90 28.50 -11.10
C ALA A 122 -5.67 29.74 -10.63
#